data_AF-A0AA40E0W6-F1
#
_entry.id   AF-A0AA40E0W6-F1
#
_cell.length_a   1.000
_cell.length_b   1.000
_cell.length_c   1.000
_cell.angle_alpha   90.00
_cell.angle_beta   90.00
_cell.angle_gamma   90.00
#
_symmetry.space_group_name_H-M   'P 1'
#
loop_
_entity.id
_entity.type
_entity.pdbx_description
1 polymer ?
#
loop_
_entity_poly.entity_id
_entity_poly.type
_entity_poly.pdbx_seq_one_letter_code
_entity_poly.pdbx_strand_id
1 'polypeptide(L)'
;MRFSAAIIAMSTFLPGILAFKCASGWYGECYYDHTNSDGTATRCALKCTSGPVNVECHCPDTYPGQPWPYTGKHECITIGKYNGRHHCYA
;
A
#
# COMPACT_ATOMS: atom_id res chain seq x y z
N MET A 1 -47.01 10.71 -18.02
CA MET A 1 -45.59 11.08 -17.81
C MET A 1 -45.08 10.23 -16.66
N ARG A 2 -44.23 9.23 -16.93
CA ARG A 2 -43.65 8.35 -15.89
C ARG A 2 -42.17 8.70 -15.80
N PHE A 3 -41.80 9.42 -14.74
CA PHE A 3 -40.40 9.68 -14.41
C PHE A 3 -39.87 8.45 -13.68
N SER A 4 -39.25 7.53 -14.41
CA SER A 4 -38.46 6.46 -13.81
C SER A 4 -37.15 7.06 -13.32
N ALA A 5 -37.07 7.32 -12.01
CA ALA A 5 -35.83 7.72 -11.36
C ALA A 5 -34.84 6.56 -11.40
N ALA A 6 -33.84 6.66 -12.27
CA ALA A 6 -32.68 5.78 -12.25
C ALA A 6 -31.86 6.10 -11.00
N ILE A 7 -31.90 5.21 -10.00
CA ILE A 7 -31.02 5.28 -8.82
C ILE A 7 -29.62 4.93 -9.30
N ILE A 8 -28.79 5.96 -9.51
CA ILE A 8 -27.35 5.79 -9.75
C ILE A 8 -26.75 5.41 -8.40
N ALA A 9 -26.58 4.12 -8.16
CA ALA A 9 -25.76 3.62 -7.06
C ALA A 9 -24.30 4.00 -7.35
N MET A 10 -23.88 5.18 -6.88
CA MET A 10 -22.48 5.52 -6.77
C MET A 10 -21.89 4.64 -5.66
N SER A 11 -21.42 3.46 -6.03
CA SER A 11 -20.50 2.68 -5.20
C SER A 11 -19.22 3.49 -5.07
N THR A 12 -19.12 4.27 -3.99
CA THR A 12 -17.86 4.86 -3.55
C THR A 12 -16.90 3.71 -3.25
N PHE A 13 -16.03 3.40 -4.22
CA PHE A 13 -14.79 2.70 -3.95
C PHE A 13 -13.99 3.60 -3.02
N LEU A 14 -14.17 3.43 -1.72
CA LEU A 14 -13.16 3.87 -0.75
C LEU A 14 -11.94 3.00 -1.06
N PRO A 15 -10.80 3.55 -1.53
CA PRO A 15 -9.55 2.84 -1.45
C PRO A 15 -9.27 2.68 0.05
N GLY A 16 -9.79 1.60 0.63
CA GLY A 16 -9.40 1.21 1.97
C GLY A 16 -7.91 0.95 1.91
N ILE A 17 -7.15 1.63 2.77
CA ILE A 17 -5.78 1.28 3.12
C ILE A 17 -5.78 -0.22 3.41
N LEU A 18 -5.35 -1.02 2.42
CA LEU A 18 -5.39 -2.47 2.53
C LEU A 18 -4.27 -2.89 3.47
N ALA A 19 -4.64 -3.07 4.74
CA ALA A 19 -3.79 -3.70 5.72
C ALA A 19 -3.49 -5.13 5.27
N PHE A 20 -2.21 -5.49 5.17
CA PHE A 20 -1.78 -6.84 4.85
C PHE A 20 -0.98 -7.43 6.00
N LYS A 21 -1.06 -8.75 6.16
CA LYS A 21 -0.46 -9.47 7.27
C LYS A 21 0.80 -10.19 6.81
N CYS A 22 1.88 -10.01 7.56
CA CYS A 22 3.13 -10.74 7.39
C CYS A 22 3.44 -11.57 8.63
N ALA A 23 4.27 -12.60 8.49
CA ALA A 23 4.73 -13.37 9.63
C ALA A 23 5.50 -12.48 10.62
N SER A 24 5.48 -12.84 11.91
CA SER A 24 6.26 -12.12 12.92
C SER A 24 7.75 -12.07 12.54
N GLY A 25 8.38 -10.90 12.69
CA GLY A 25 9.77 -10.66 12.29
C GLY A 25 9.97 -10.28 10.81
N TRP A 26 8.90 -10.21 10.02
CA TRP A 26 8.91 -9.68 8.65
C TRP A 26 8.45 -8.23 8.63
N TYR A 27 8.65 -7.57 7.49
CA TYR A 27 8.24 -6.19 7.21
C TYR A 27 7.41 -6.14 5.93
N GLY A 28 6.87 -4.97 5.61
CA GLY A 28 6.07 -4.74 4.42
C GLY A 28 6.82 -3.96 3.35
N GLU A 29 6.50 -4.19 2.09
CA GLU A 29 6.91 -3.38 0.94
C GLU A 29 5.68 -3.03 0.11
N CYS A 30 5.52 -1.76 -0.28
CA CYS A 30 4.41 -1.28 -1.09
C CYS A 30 4.92 -0.72 -2.41
N TYR A 31 4.15 -0.96 -3.47
CA TYR A 31 4.46 -0.54 -4.83
C TYR A 31 3.58 0.65 -5.22
N TYR A 32 4.19 1.68 -5.81
CA TYR A 32 3.51 2.91 -6.21
C TYR A 32 3.57 3.07 -7.72
N ASP A 33 2.60 3.81 -8.28
CA ASP A 33 2.46 4.08 -9.70
C ASP A 33 3.45 5.17 -10.14
N HIS A 34 4.73 4.83 -9.99
CA HIS A 34 5.86 5.56 -10.48
C HIS A 34 6.96 4.54 -10.82
N THR A 35 7.66 4.79 -11.92
CA THR A 35 8.82 4.00 -12.32
C THR A 35 10.02 4.91 -12.28
N ASN A 36 11.06 4.47 -11.58
CA ASN A 36 12.32 5.19 -11.49
C ASN A 36 13.00 5.25 -12.87
N SER A 37 13.96 6.15 -13.03
CA SER A 37 14.69 6.35 -14.30
C SER A 37 15.44 5.11 -14.81
N ASP A 38 15.69 4.13 -13.95
CA ASP A 38 16.33 2.84 -14.27
C ASP A 38 15.32 1.76 -14.71
N GLY A 39 14.04 2.11 -14.85
CA GLY A 39 12.96 1.19 -15.22
C GLY A 39 12.45 0.34 -14.05
N THR A 40 12.94 0.55 -12.82
CA THR A 40 12.46 -0.20 -11.66
C THR A 40 11.21 0.43 -11.07
N ALA A 41 10.24 -0.40 -10.68
CA ALA A 41 9.05 0.07 -9.97
C ALA A 41 9.44 0.79 -8.67
N THR A 42 8.80 1.92 -8.39
CA THR A 42 8.95 2.65 -7.13
C THR A 42 8.30 1.87 -6.01
N ARG A 43 9.10 1.57 -4.99
CA ARG A 43 8.70 0.77 -3.84
C ARG A 43 9.25 1.40 -2.59
N CYS A 44 8.53 1.26 -1.51
CA CYS A 44 9.06 1.58 -0.20
C CYS A 44 8.80 0.46 0.78
N ALA A 45 9.74 0.32 1.71
CA ALA A 45 9.61 -0.56 2.84
C ALA A 45 8.86 0.16 3.99
N LEU A 46 8.10 -0.60 4.75
CA LEU A 46 7.25 -0.13 5.84
C LEU A 46 7.56 -0.89 7.12
N LYS A 47 7.58 -0.15 8.22
CA LYS A 47 7.53 -0.77 9.54
C LYS A 47 6.08 -1.16 9.83
N CYS A 48 5.87 -2.44 10.10
CA CYS A 48 4.55 -2.98 10.38
C CYS A 48 4.29 -2.97 11.88
N THR A 49 3.01 -2.91 12.26
CA THR A 49 2.58 -3.00 13.64
C THR A 49 2.68 -4.45 14.11
N SER A 50 3.47 -4.71 15.14
CA SER A 50 3.66 -6.06 15.65
C SER A 50 2.45 -6.53 16.46
N GLY A 51 1.82 -7.62 16.02
CA GLY A 51 0.88 -8.40 16.81
C GLY A 51 1.54 -9.64 17.43
N PRO A 52 0.78 -10.43 18.22
CA PRO A 52 1.30 -11.61 18.91
C PRO A 52 1.68 -12.77 17.97
N VAL A 53 1.10 -12.84 16.77
CA VAL A 53 1.29 -13.96 15.82
C VAL A 53 1.78 -13.47 14.44
N ASN A 54 1.40 -12.27 14.06
CA ASN A 54 1.72 -11.64 12.78
C ASN A 54 2.04 -10.17 13.00
N VAL A 55 2.64 -9.55 11.98
CA VAL A 55 2.70 -8.10 11.87
C VAL A 55 1.66 -7.64 10.86
N GLU A 56 1.07 -6.48 11.11
CA GLU A 56 0.11 -5.85 10.20
C GLU A 56 0.75 -4.60 9.57
N CYS A 57 0.81 -4.61 8.24
CA CYS A 57 1.46 -3.58 7.44
C CYS A 57 0.39 -2.77 6.70
N HIS A 58 0.56 -1.45 6.65
CA HIS A 58 -0.41 -0.54 6.03
C HIS A 58 0.29 0.27 4.94
N CYS A 59 -0.11 0.08 3.68
CA CYS A 59 0.39 0.91 2.58
C CYS A 59 -0.28 2.28 2.59
N PRO A 60 0.48 3.38 2.67
CA PRO A 60 -0.06 4.71 2.39
C PRO A 60 -0.72 4.77 1.02
N ASP A 61 -1.79 5.56 0.88
CA ASP A 61 -2.47 5.76 -0.40
C ASP A 61 -1.57 6.41 -1.46
N THR A 62 -0.59 7.20 -1.02
CA THR A 62 0.42 7.84 -1.87
C THR A 62 1.81 7.74 -1.25
N TYR A 63 2.84 7.71 -2.09
CA TYR A 63 4.22 7.75 -1.62
C TYR A 63 4.50 9.05 -0.83
N PRO A 64 5.15 9.00 0.36
CA PRO A 64 5.38 10.19 1.17
C PRO A 64 6.10 11.31 0.42
N GLY A 65 5.49 12.49 0.38
CA GLY A 65 6.03 13.67 -0.30
C GLY A 65 5.92 13.64 -1.83
N GLN A 66 5.27 12.64 -2.42
CA GLN A 66 5.10 12.50 -3.87
C GLN A 66 3.65 12.14 -4.23
N PRO A 67 3.10 12.65 -5.33
CA PRO A 67 1.74 12.32 -5.78
C PRO A 67 1.69 10.96 -6.51
N TRP A 68 2.42 9.95 -6.03
CA TRP A 68 2.47 8.63 -6.65
C TRP A 68 1.50 7.70 -5.94
N PRO A 69 0.39 7.30 -6.57
CA PRO A 69 -0.65 6.51 -5.91
C PRO A 69 -0.19 5.07 -5.67
N TYR A 70 -0.71 4.46 -4.62
CA TYR A 70 -0.50 3.06 -4.32
C TYR A 70 -1.16 2.17 -5.37
N THR A 71 -0.43 1.17 -5.87
CA THR A 71 -0.89 0.28 -6.97
C THR A 71 -1.80 -0.85 -6.50
N GLY A 72 -2.01 -1.02 -5.19
CA GLY A 72 -2.65 -2.21 -4.64
C GLY A 72 -1.70 -3.42 -4.48
N LYS A 73 -0.46 -3.32 -4.98
CA LYS A 73 0.54 -4.40 -4.85
C LYS A 73 1.43 -4.19 -3.62
N HIS A 74 1.55 -5.23 -2.80
CA HIS A 74 2.43 -5.26 -1.62
C HIS A 74 3.11 -6.62 -1.48
N GLU A 75 4.20 -6.66 -0.72
CA GLU A 75 4.95 -7.88 -0.41
C GLU A 75 5.43 -7.90 1.04
N CYS A 76 5.48 -9.09 1.64
CA CYS A 76 6.20 -9.31 2.89
C CYS A 76 7.69 -9.47 2.59
N ILE A 77 8.52 -8.71 3.29
CA ILE A 77 9.96 -8.64 3.05
C ILE A 77 10.76 -8.95 4.32
N THR A 78 11.95 -9.50 4.16
CA THR A 78 12.87 -9.78 5.27
C THR A 78 13.52 -8.49 5.78
N ILE A 79 14.07 -8.53 7.00
CA ILE A 79 14.77 -7.39 7.60
C ILE A 79 15.96 -6.89 6.75
N GLY A 80 16.66 -7.81 6.07
CA GLY A 80 17.78 -7.44 5.19
C GLY A 80 17.31 -6.63 3.98
N LYS A 81 16.18 -7.03 3.37
CA LYS A 81 15.56 -6.30 2.26
C LYS A 81 15.01 -4.95 2.76
N TYR A 82 14.40 -4.93 3.95
CA TYR A 82 13.90 -3.72 4.60
C TYR A 82 15.00 -2.66 4.76
N ASN A 83 16.12 -3.02 5.38
CA ASN A 83 17.25 -2.12 5.60
C ASN A 83 17.90 -1.59 4.30
N GLY A 84 17.75 -2.31 3.19
CA GLY A 84 18.27 -1.92 1.88
C GLY A 84 17.28 -1.09 1.03
N ARG A 85 16.09 -0.79 1.54
CA ARG A 85 15.04 -0.06 0.82
C ARG A 85 14.80 1.32 1.42
N HIS A 86 14.25 2.21 0.61
CA HIS A 86 13.74 3.47 1.12
C HIS A 86 12.50 3.22 1.97
N HIS A 87 12.45 3.83 3.15
CA HIS A 87 11.33 3.67 4.07
C HIS A 87 10.27 4.73 3.82
N CYS A 88 9.02 4.31 3.74
CA CYS A 88 7.90 5.24 3.79
C CYS A 88 7.66 5.61 5.26
N TYR A 89 8.26 6.72 5.69
CA TYR A 89 7.87 7.39 6.93
C TYR A 89 6.81 8.42 6.55
N ALA A 90 5.55 8.12 6.85
CA ALA A 90 4.51 9.15 6.89
C ALA A 90 4.65 9.95 8.19
#